data_AF-A0A975KFJ9-F1
#
_entry.id   AF-A0A975KFJ9-F1
#
_cell.length_a   1.000
_cell.length_b   1.000
_cell.length_c   1.000
_cell.angle_alpha   90.00
_cell.angle_beta   90.00
_cell.angle_gamma   90.00
#
_symmetry.space_group_name_H-M   'P 1'
#
loop_
_entity.id
_entity.type
_entity.pdbx_description
1 polymer ?
#
loop_
_entity_poly.entity_id
_entity_poly.type
_entity_poly.pdbx_seq_one_letter_code
_entity_poly.pdbx_strand_id
1 'polypeptide(L)'
;MKTLIGFEEIEDKIITLRGQKVLLDRDVAALYGVETKRVNEALRNNLDKFPEDYCFTLQVSEKQLLVENFDRFSVLKTFDC
;
A
#
# COMPACT_ATOMS: atom_id res chain seq x y z
N MET A 1 -19.26 12.57 -7.79
CA MET A 1 -19.23 13.12 -6.42
C MET A 1 -17.95 12.62 -5.77
N LYS A 2 -17.12 13.51 -5.21
CA LYS A 2 -15.90 13.14 -4.49
C LYS A 2 -16.28 12.97 -3.02
N THR A 3 -16.36 11.73 -2.55
CA THR A 3 -16.64 11.43 -1.15
C THR A 3 -15.46 11.91 -0.31
N LEU A 4 -15.73 12.65 0.76
CA LEU A 4 -14.72 12.96 1.77
C LEU A 4 -14.37 11.64 2.45
N ILE A 5 -13.13 11.17 2.27
CA ILE A 5 -12.62 9.99 2.94
C ILE A 5 -12.51 10.32 4.43
N GLY A 6 -13.17 9.55 5.28
CA GLY A 6 -13.07 9.70 6.73
C GLY A 6 -11.69 9.27 7.23
N PHE A 7 -11.18 9.94 8.26
CA PHE A 7 -9.89 9.58 8.88
C PHE A 7 -9.88 8.13 9.38
N GLU A 8 -10.98 7.66 9.96
CA GLU A 8 -11.15 6.28 10.44
C GLU A 8 -10.89 5.24 9.34
N GLU A 9 -11.38 5.49 8.11
CA GLU A 9 -11.19 4.57 6.99
C GLU A 9 -9.72 4.46 6.55
N ILE A 10 -8.94 5.53 6.73
CA ILE A 10 -7.50 5.54 6.47
C ILE A 10 -6.76 4.83 7.61
N GLU A 11 -7.16 5.06 8.87
CA GLU A 11 -6.53 4.44 10.04
C GLU A 11 -6.63 2.92 10.02
N ASP A 12 -7.79 2.35 9.66
CA ASP A 12 -7.96 0.89 9.48
C ASP A 12 -7.08 0.30 8.37
N LYS A 13 -6.63 1.12 7.42
CA LYS A 13 -5.78 0.71 6.30
C LYS A 13 -4.29 0.79 6.63
N ILE A 14 -3.91 1.58 7.63
CA ILE A 14 -2.52 1.72 8.05
C ILE A 14 -2.08 0.46 8.80
N ILE A 15 -0.96 -0.09 8.38
CA ILE A 15 -0.28 -1.20 9.04
C ILE A 15 1.03 -0.71 9.64
N THR A 16 1.51 -1.39 10.69
CA THR A 16 2.82 -1.08 11.27
C THR A 16 3.83 -2.13 10.82
N LEU A 17 4.84 -1.71 10.08
CA LEU A 17 5.95 -2.55 9.61
C LEU A 17 7.28 -1.93 10.02
N ARG A 18 8.13 -2.70 10.68
CA ARG A 18 9.43 -2.23 11.23
C ARG A 18 9.30 -0.94 12.08
N GLY A 19 8.18 -0.80 12.79
CA GLY A 19 7.88 0.40 13.59
C GLY A 19 7.42 1.63 12.79
N GLN A 20 7.22 1.50 11.48
CA GLN A 20 6.73 2.56 10.60
C GLN A 20 5.28 2.31 10.19
N LYS A 21 4.48 3.39 10.11
CA LYS A 21 3.11 3.34 9.60
C LYS A 21 3.15 3.31 8.07
N VAL A 22 2.65 2.23 7.48
CA VAL A 22 2.70 1.99 6.03
C VAL A 22 1.28 1.80 5.50
N LEU A 23 1.03 2.33 4.31
CA LEU A 23 -0.16 2.07 3.49
C LEU A 23 0.28 1.30 2.26
N LEU A 24 -0.38 0.18 1.97
CA LEU A 24 -0.08 -0.58 0.76
C LEU A 24 -0.67 0.12 -0.48
N ASP A 25 -0.03 -0.08 -1.62
CA ASP A 25 -0.45 0.47 -2.91
C ASP A 25 -1.90 0.10 -3.25
N ARG A 26 -2.35 -1.09 -2.83
CA ARG A 26 -3.75 -1.53 -2.95
C ARG A 26 -4.74 -0.64 -2.19
N ASP A 27 -4.40 -0.26 -0.96
CA ASP A 27 -5.24 0.60 -0.14
C ASP A 27 -5.25 2.02 -0.68
N VAL A 28 -4.10 2.53 -1.10
CA VAL A 28 -3.98 3.82 -1.80
C VAL A 28 -4.85 3.83 -3.06
N ALA A 29 -4.77 2.79 -3.88
CA ALA A 29 -5.57 2.66 -5.08
C ALA A 29 -7.08 2.69 -4.78
N ALA A 30 -7.53 1.98 -3.73
CA ALA A 30 -8.92 2.00 -3.28
C ALA A 30 -9.37 3.39 -2.81
N LEU A 31 -8.54 4.09 -2.02
CA LEU A 31 -8.81 5.45 -1.53
C LEU A 31 -8.98 6.45 -2.68
N TYR A 32 -8.15 6.34 -3.72
CA TYR A 32 -8.23 7.21 -4.89
C TYR A 32 -9.22 6.71 -5.96
N GLY A 33 -9.83 5.54 -5.79
CA GLY A 33 -10.73 4.93 -6.77
C GLY A 33 -10.05 4.59 -8.10
N VAL A 34 -8.75 4.29 -8.06
CA VAL A 34 -7.92 3.94 -9.24
C VAL A 34 -7.41 2.52 -9.13
N GLU A 35 -6.88 1.98 -10.22
CA GLU A 35 -6.18 0.70 -10.19
C GLU A 35 -4.79 0.83 -9.55
N THR A 36 -4.33 -0.22 -8.87
CA THR A 36 -3.00 -0.28 -8.26
C THR A 36 -1.86 -0.03 -9.26
N LYS A 37 -2.06 -0.46 -10.50
CA LYS A 37 -1.10 -0.18 -11.59
C LYS A 37 -0.93 1.32 -11.82
N ARG A 38 -2.01 2.12 -11.75
CA ARG A 38 -1.97 3.58 -11.93
C ARG A 38 -1.24 4.29 -10.78
N VAL A 39 -1.39 3.79 -9.55
CA VAL A 39 -0.61 4.29 -8.40
C VAL A 39 0.88 4.04 -8.61
N ASN A 40 1.25 2.81 -8.98
CA ASN A 40 2.63 2.44 -9.24
C ASN A 40 3.25 3.20 -10.43
N GLU A 41 2.47 3.44 -11.49
CA GLU A 41 2.90 4.25 -12.64
C GLU A 41 3.12 5.72 -12.25
N ALA A 42 2.20 6.30 -11.46
CA ALA A 42 2.34 7.67 -10.97
C ALA A 42 3.59 7.84 -10.08
N LEU A 43 3.85 6.88 -9.20
CA LEU A 43 5.08 6.84 -8.39
C LEU A 43 6.32 6.78 -9.29
N ARG A 44 6.39 5.80 -10.21
CA ARG A 44 7.54 5.61 -11.11
C ARG A 44 7.84 6.83 -11.98
N ASN A 45 6.81 7.49 -12.50
CA ASN A 45 6.96 8.65 -13.38
C ASN A 45 7.32 9.95 -12.64
N ASN A 46 7.17 9.98 -11.31
CA ASN A 46 7.38 11.17 -10.50
C ASN A 46 8.26 10.87 -9.27
N LEU A 47 9.16 9.88 -9.35
CA LEU A 47 10.00 9.47 -8.21
C LEU A 47 10.79 10.65 -7.62
N ASP A 48 11.20 11.61 -8.45
CA ASP A 48 11.89 12.84 -8.05
C ASP A 48 11.05 13.77 -7.14
N LYS A 49 9.73 13.60 -7.13
CA LYS A 49 8.79 14.39 -6.32
C LYS A 49 8.48 13.75 -4.97
N PHE A 50 8.88 12.50 -4.77
CA PHE A 50 8.63 11.77 -3.53
C PHE A 50 9.90 11.70 -2.68
N PRO A 51 9.82 11.96 -1.36
CA PRO A 51 10.93 11.70 -0.45
C PRO A 51 11.36 10.24 -0.48
N GLU A 52 12.63 9.96 -0.18
CA GLU A 52 13.17 8.58 -0.15
C GLU A 52 12.41 7.68 0.85
N ASP A 53 11.89 8.25 1.93
CA ASP A 53 11.12 7.54 2.96
C ASP A 53 9.65 7.26 2.57
N TYR A 54 9.20 7.73 1.41
CA TYR A 54 7.79 7.62 0.99
C TYR A 54 7.46 6.26 0.35
N CYS A 55 8.46 5.59 -0.23
CA CYS A 55 8.32 4.28 -0.85
C CYS A 55 8.89 3.21 0.08
N PHE A 56 8.01 2.39 0.66
CA PHE A 56 8.42 1.27 1.50
C PHE A 56 8.56 -0.01 0.66
N THR A 57 9.75 -0.60 0.61
CA THR A 57 9.97 -1.89 -0.06
C THR A 57 9.80 -3.03 0.93
N LEU A 58 8.81 -3.89 0.69
CA LEU A 58 8.57 -5.10 1.49
C LEU A 58 9.58 -6.19 1.17
N GLN A 59 10.10 -6.85 2.21
CA GLN A 59 10.77 -8.13 2.07
C GLN A 59 9.77 -9.25 1.79
N VAL A 60 10.26 -10.36 1.23
CA VAL A 60 9.44 -11.55 0.94
C VAL A 60 8.78 -12.09 2.21
N SER A 61 9.53 -12.14 3.32
CA SER A 61 9.02 -12.55 4.63
C SER A 61 7.93 -11.62 5.16
N GLU A 62 8.10 -10.30 5.01
CA GLU A 62 7.09 -9.32 5.42
C GLU A 62 5.83 -9.44 4.57
N LYS A 63 5.98 -9.69 3.28
CA LYS A 63 4.84 -9.92 2.39
C LYS A 63 4.06 -11.18 2.78
N GLN A 64 4.73 -12.28 3.14
CA GLN A 64 4.08 -13.47 3.66
C GLN A 64 3.34 -13.16 4.97
N LEU A 65 4.01 -12.46 5.89
CA LEU A 65 3.40 -12.07 7.17
C LEU A 65 2.15 -11.20 6.98
N LEU A 66 2.14 -10.32 5.98
CA LEU A 66 0.96 -9.53 5.62
C LEU A 66 -0.18 -10.38 5.05
N VAL A 67 0.13 -11.36 4.20
CA VAL A 67 -0.86 -12.28 3.63
C VAL A 67 -1.48 -13.18 4.71
N GLU A 68 -0.68 -13.60 5.69
CA GLU A 68 -1.12 -14.47 6.79
C GLU A 68 -1.93 -13.73 7.85
N ASN A 69 -1.55 -12.50 8.20
CA ASN A 69 -2.18 -11.75 9.29
C ASN A 69 -3.36 -10.88 8.83
N PHE A 70 -3.51 -10.64 7.53
CA PHE A 70 -4.57 -9.79 7.00
C PHE A 70 -5.29 -10.48 5.83
N ASP A 71 -6.52 -10.92 6.04
CA ASP A 71 -7.37 -11.55 5.01
C ASP A 71 -7.53 -10.67 3.74
N ARG A 72 -7.47 -9.35 3.89
CA ARG A 72 -7.58 -8.41 2.76
C ARG A 72 -6.37 -8.45 1.81
N PHE A 73 -5.26 -9.06 2.24
CA PHE A 73 -4.03 -9.18 1.46
C PHE A 73 -3.81 -10.58 0.87
N SER A 74 -4.73 -11.53 1.03
CA SER A 74 -4.62 -12.89 0.48
C SER A 74 -4.49 -12.97 -1.04
N VAL A 75 -4.80 -11.89 -1.75
CA VAL A 75 -4.68 -11.78 -3.22
C VAL A 75 -3.36 -11.14 -3.67
N LEU A 76 -2.50 -10.70 -2.75
CA LEU A 76 -1.15 -10.27 -3.10
C LEU A 76 -0.44 -11.49 -3.68
N LYS A 77 -0.22 -11.50 -5.00
CA LYS A 77 0.56 -12.56 -5.67
C LYS A 77 1.92 -12.62 -5.00
N THR A 78 2.17 -13.61 -4.13
CA THR A 78 3.53 -13.96 -3.75
C THR A 78 4.22 -14.35 -5.05
N PHE A 79 5.22 -13.56 -5.45
CA PHE A 79 6.18 -14.06 -6.41
C PHE A 79 7.08 -14.93 -5.56
N ASP A 80 6.75 -16.21 -5.50
CA ASP A 80 7.70 -17.24 -5.13
C ASP A 80 8.83 -17.16 -6.17
N CYS A 81 9.95 -16.56 -5.77
CA CYS A 81 11.23 -16.85 -6.39
C CYS A 81 11.84 -18.03 -5.65
#